data_AF-A0A6L5DZN5-F1
#
_entry.id   AF-A0A6L5DZN5-F1
#
_cell.length_a   1.000
_cell.length_b   1.000
_cell.length_c   1.000
_cell.angle_alpha   90.00
_cell.angle_beta   90.00
_cell.angle_gamma   90.00
#
_symmetry.space_group_name_H-M   'P 1'
#
loop_
_entity.id
_entity.type
_entity.pdbx_description
1 polymer ?
#
loop_
_entity_poly.entity_id
_entity_poly.type
_entity_poly.pdbx_seq_one_letter_code
_entity_poly.pdbx_strand_id
1 'polypeptide(L)'
;MYKKYVFPIFILIAFIQLAIPVKSIYDQEQILAHGKEFKFRTAPVDPNDPFRGKYVALRFKENTINVALYEKWKQGDKIYAHIDEDKNGFAQLTYASKTEPTRHKHYIVAKIQRVKTSMDEKNNITNIEISIQYPFDRFYMEESKAKAAEDLYRKSTADQKKITYALVNVKKGKATLKDVMIDGVSIQKLVEMTNQN
;
A
#
# COMPACT_ATOMS: atom_id res chain seq x y z
N MET A 1 3.02 48.75 17.93
CA MET A 1 1.65 48.47 17.43
C MET A 1 1.47 47.06 16.83
N TYR A 2 2.53 46.41 16.30
CA TYR A 2 2.47 45.07 15.68
C TYR A 2 2.10 43.92 16.64
N LYS A 3 2.45 44.00 17.92
CA LYS A 3 2.22 42.92 18.91
C LYS A 3 0.75 42.49 19.07
N LYS A 4 -0.22 43.38 18.81
CA LYS A 4 -1.66 43.06 18.93
C LYS A 4 -2.14 42.04 17.88
N TYR A 5 -1.49 41.98 16.73
CA TYR A 5 -1.85 41.05 15.64
C TYR A 5 -1.00 39.78 15.62
N VAL A 6 0.16 39.79 16.30
CA VAL A 6 1.06 38.62 16.35
C VAL A 6 0.35 37.42 16.99
N PHE A 7 -0.35 37.62 18.11
CA PHE A 7 -1.05 36.55 18.80
C PHE A 7 -2.21 35.91 18.00
N PRO A 8 -3.15 36.67 17.40
CA PRO A 8 -4.19 36.06 16.57
C PRO A 8 -3.64 35.42 15.29
N ILE A 9 -2.58 35.98 14.68
CA ILE A 9 -1.91 35.35 13.52
C ILE A 9 -1.26 34.03 13.93
N PHE A 10 -0.61 33.98 15.11
CA PHE A 10 -0.04 32.76 15.64
C PHE A 10 -1.09 31.67 15.83
N ILE A 11 -2.24 32.00 16.43
CA ILE A 11 -3.36 31.06 16.61
C ILE A 11 -3.87 30.56 15.26
N LEU A 12 -4.05 31.45 14.28
CA LEU A 12 -4.49 31.07 12.94
C LEU A 12 -3.52 30.07 12.28
N ILE A 13 -2.21 30.34 12.37
CA ILE A 13 -1.18 29.45 11.85
C ILE A 13 -1.21 28.10 12.57
N ALA A 14 -1.35 28.09 13.91
CA ALA A 14 -1.44 26.85 14.68
C ALA A 14 -2.65 25.99 14.24
N PHE A 15 -3.81 26.61 13.98
CA PHE A 15 -4.98 25.90 13.44
C PHE A 15 -4.73 25.34 12.05
N ILE A 16 -4.08 26.10 11.16
CA ILE A 16 -3.72 25.62 9.82
C ILE A 16 -2.76 24.43 9.91
N GLN A 17 -1.79 24.49 10.83
CA GLN A 17 -0.84 23.40 11.06
C GLN A 17 -1.53 22.13 11.58
N LEU A 18 -2.53 22.25 12.46
CA LEU A 18 -3.31 21.11 12.96
C LEU A 18 -4.31 20.56 11.94
N ALA A 19 -4.82 21.38 11.02
CA ALA A 19 -5.82 20.97 10.03
C ALA A 19 -5.28 19.89 9.08
N ILE A 20 -3.99 19.92 8.75
CA ILE A 20 -3.35 18.97 7.83
C ILE A 20 -3.37 17.53 8.38
N PRO A 21 -2.80 17.23 9.57
CA PRO A 21 -2.83 15.87 10.13
C PRO A 21 -4.26 15.42 10.45
N VAL A 22 -5.12 16.30 10.97
CA VAL A 22 -6.53 15.96 11.24
C VAL A 22 -7.25 15.53 9.97
N LYS A 23 -7.06 16.27 8.87
CA LYS A 23 -7.62 15.89 7.57
C LYS A 23 -7.06 14.56 7.06
N SER A 24 -5.76 14.30 7.26
CA SER A 24 -5.16 13.02 6.85
C SER A 24 -5.77 11.84 7.60
N ILE A 25 -5.97 11.97 8.91
CA ILE A 25 -6.63 10.94 9.74
C ILE A 25 -8.08 10.75 9.29
N TYR A 26 -8.83 11.84 9.13
CA TYR A 26 -10.20 11.79 8.66
C TYR A 26 -10.33 11.11 7.29
N ASP A 27 -9.45 11.44 6.34
CA ASP A 27 -9.42 10.81 5.02
C ASP A 27 -9.13 9.30 5.12
N GLN A 28 -8.23 8.87 5.99
CA GLN A 28 -7.93 7.44 6.22
C GLN A 28 -9.13 6.70 6.82
N GLU A 29 -9.77 7.26 7.84
CA GLU A 29 -10.99 6.69 8.43
C GLU A 29 -12.12 6.60 7.40
N GLN A 30 -12.28 7.63 6.57
CA GLN A 30 -13.25 7.64 5.47
C GLN A 30 -12.98 6.59 4.40
N ILE A 31 -11.71 6.19 4.21
CA ILE A 31 -11.31 5.09 3.31
C ILE A 31 -11.61 3.76 3.99
N LEU A 32 -11.27 3.58 5.28
CA LEU A 32 -11.55 2.36 6.03
C LEU A 32 -13.05 2.08 6.16
N ALA A 33 -13.87 3.10 6.42
CA ALA A 33 -15.30 2.95 6.65
C ALA A 33 -16.13 2.78 5.36
N HIS A 34 -15.73 3.42 4.26
CA HIS A 34 -16.54 3.48 3.04
C HIS A 34 -15.80 3.07 1.76
N GLY A 35 -14.52 2.71 1.85
CA GLY A 35 -13.75 2.20 0.73
C GLY A 35 -14.03 0.72 0.49
N LYS A 36 -13.88 0.29 -0.77
CA LYS A 36 -14.00 -1.14 -1.10
C LYS A 36 -12.77 -1.88 -0.58
N GLU A 37 -13.00 -2.93 0.19
CA GLU A 37 -11.94 -3.80 0.73
C GLU A 37 -11.43 -4.77 -0.36
N PHE A 38 -10.12 -4.93 -0.44
CA PHE A 38 -9.42 -5.81 -1.37
C PHE A 38 -8.36 -6.64 -0.62
N LYS A 39 -8.14 -7.88 -1.06
CA LYS A 39 -7.14 -8.80 -0.49
C LYS A 39 -5.88 -8.82 -1.33
N PHE A 40 -4.78 -8.23 -0.86
CA PHE A 40 -3.51 -8.23 -1.58
C PHE A 40 -2.60 -9.34 -1.07
N ARG A 41 -2.17 -10.28 -1.94
CA ARG A 41 -1.29 -11.35 -1.48
C ARG A 41 0.07 -10.79 -1.10
N THR A 42 0.54 -11.19 0.06
CA THR A 42 1.84 -10.76 0.56
C THR A 42 2.96 -11.67 0.06
N ALA A 43 4.16 -11.11 0.02
CA ALA A 43 5.39 -11.76 -0.39
C ALA A 43 6.42 -11.72 0.75
N PRO A 44 7.39 -12.64 0.77
CA PRO A 44 8.47 -12.62 1.76
C PRO A 44 9.22 -11.28 1.79
N VAL A 45 9.60 -10.87 3.00
CA VAL A 45 10.35 -9.63 3.27
C VAL A 45 11.52 -9.94 4.19
N ASP A 46 12.63 -9.26 3.97
CA ASP A 46 13.80 -9.34 4.84
C ASP A 46 13.53 -8.60 6.17
N PRO A 47 14.15 -9.02 7.28
CA PRO A 47 13.97 -8.38 8.59
C PRO A 47 14.24 -6.88 8.54
N ASN A 48 13.41 -6.11 9.25
CA ASN A 48 13.58 -4.67 9.36
C ASN A 48 14.78 -4.32 10.25
N ASP A 49 15.42 -3.20 9.92
CA ASP A 49 16.53 -2.64 10.68
C ASP A 49 16.04 -2.13 12.06
N PRO A 50 16.70 -2.50 13.18
CA PRO A 50 16.34 -2.04 14.52
C PRO A 50 16.18 -0.52 14.68
N PHE A 51 16.81 0.29 13.82
CA PHE A 51 16.79 1.75 13.92
C PHE A 51 15.61 2.42 13.17
N ARG A 52 14.79 1.68 12.42
CA ARG A 52 13.73 2.27 11.56
C ARG A 52 12.33 2.34 12.18
N GLY A 53 12.22 2.10 13.49
CA GLY A 53 10.94 1.98 14.19
C GLY A 53 10.27 0.63 13.93
N LYS A 54 9.41 0.19 14.86
CA LYS A 54 8.80 -1.15 14.78
C LYS A 54 7.48 -1.11 14.00
N TYR A 55 7.45 -1.81 12.87
CA TYR A 55 6.27 -2.07 12.03
C TYR A 55 6.49 -3.40 11.31
N VAL A 56 5.42 -3.99 10.78
CA VAL A 56 5.55 -5.14 9.87
C VAL A 56 5.73 -4.61 8.45
N ALA A 57 6.90 -4.83 7.87
CA ALA A 57 7.19 -4.47 6.49
C ALA A 57 6.47 -5.43 5.53
N LEU A 58 5.73 -4.90 4.58
CA LEU A 58 4.94 -5.66 3.64
C LEU A 58 5.51 -5.55 2.23
N ARG A 59 5.46 -6.68 1.53
CA ARG A 59 5.70 -6.76 0.10
C ARG A 59 4.54 -7.53 -0.51
N PHE A 60 4.22 -7.23 -1.76
CA PHE A 60 3.07 -7.82 -2.45
C PHE A 60 3.53 -8.62 -3.66
N LYS A 61 2.86 -9.75 -3.93
CA LYS A 61 3.19 -10.61 -5.08
C LYS A 61 2.79 -9.93 -6.39
N GLU A 62 1.58 -9.40 -6.44
CA GLU A 62 1.04 -8.71 -7.60
C GLU A 62 1.42 -7.23 -7.53
N ASN A 63 2.59 -6.86 -8.05
CA ASN A 63 3.04 -5.47 -8.16
C ASN A 63 3.52 -5.07 -9.56
N THR A 64 3.33 -5.94 -10.55
CA THR A 64 3.68 -5.69 -11.95
C THR A 64 2.45 -5.58 -12.83
N ILE A 65 2.56 -4.79 -13.90
CA ILE A 65 1.51 -4.58 -14.89
C ILE A 65 2.16 -4.61 -16.28
N ASN A 66 1.60 -5.40 -17.19
CA ASN A 66 1.94 -5.34 -18.61
C ASN A 66 1.19 -4.17 -19.24
N VAL A 67 1.92 -3.27 -19.89
CA VAL A 67 1.39 -2.03 -20.46
C VAL A 67 1.63 -1.97 -21.96
N ALA A 68 0.81 -1.16 -22.63
CA ALA A 68 0.88 -1.04 -24.07
C ALA A 68 2.18 -0.37 -24.54
N LEU A 69 2.70 -0.85 -25.67
CA LEU A 69 4.01 -0.49 -26.21
C LEU A 69 4.13 0.97 -26.68
N TYR A 70 3.00 1.60 -27.00
CA TYR A 70 2.97 2.96 -27.54
C TYR A 70 3.11 4.05 -26.46
N GLU A 71 2.95 3.71 -25.17
CA GLU A 71 3.11 4.67 -24.08
C GLU A 71 4.53 4.67 -23.53
N LYS A 72 5.14 5.85 -23.41
CA LYS A 72 6.44 6.03 -22.75
C LYS A 72 6.27 6.06 -21.23
N TRP A 73 6.72 5.02 -20.54
CA TRP A 73 6.69 4.95 -19.07
C TRP A 73 8.06 5.27 -18.49
N LYS A 74 8.11 6.07 -17.42
CA LYS A 74 9.35 6.36 -16.70
C LYS A 74 9.24 6.00 -15.23
N GLN A 75 10.37 5.63 -14.65
CA GLN A 75 10.48 5.47 -13.21
C GLN A 75 10.12 6.79 -12.50
N GLY A 76 9.35 6.68 -11.42
CA GLY A 76 8.85 7.83 -10.66
C GLY A 76 7.54 8.41 -11.17
N ASP A 77 7.08 8.03 -12.38
CA ASP A 77 5.80 8.49 -12.91
C ASP A 77 4.65 8.08 -11.98
N LYS A 78 3.75 9.03 -11.72
CA LYS A 78 2.48 8.77 -11.05
C LYS A 78 1.54 8.08 -12.03
N ILE A 79 0.97 6.97 -11.60
CA ILE A 79 0.02 6.19 -12.39
C ILE A 79 -1.24 5.88 -11.60
N TYR A 80 -2.28 5.52 -12.34
CA TYR A 80 -3.55 5.04 -11.83
C TYR A 80 -3.66 3.56 -12.20
N ALA A 81 -3.31 2.70 -11.25
CA ALA A 81 -3.31 1.25 -11.42
C ALA A 81 -4.70 0.69 -11.10
N HIS A 82 -5.35 0.06 -12.07
CA HIS A 82 -6.68 -0.51 -11.91
C HIS A 82 -6.61 -1.84 -11.19
N ILE A 83 -7.61 -2.09 -10.35
CA ILE A 83 -7.67 -3.27 -9.51
C ILE A 83 -8.94 -4.04 -9.82
N ASP A 84 -8.77 -5.33 -9.99
CA ASP A 84 -9.84 -6.31 -10.06
C ASP A 84 -9.57 -7.46 -9.10
N GLU A 85 -10.54 -8.34 -8.92
CA GLU A 85 -10.40 -9.55 -8.11
C GLU A 85 -10.19 -10.78 -9.00
N ASP A 86 -9.22 -11.62 -8.63
CA ASP A 86 -9.03 -12.92 -9.25
C ASP A 86 -10.14 -13.91 -8.82
N LYS A 87 -10.13 -15.12 -9.40
CA LYS A 87 -11.12 -16.18 -9.09
C LYS A 87 -11.15 -16.59 -7.61
N ASN A 88 -10.09 -16.29 -6.86
CA ASN A 88 -9.93 -16.61 -5.45
C ASN A 88 -10.22 -15.39 -4.54
N GLY A 89 -10.68 -14.27 -5.11
CA GLY A 89 -11.00 -13.04 -4.40
C GLY A 89 -9.79 -12.20 -3.98
N PHE A 90 -8.63 -12.39 -4.63
CA PHE A 90 -7.43 -11.57 -4.39
C PHE A 90 -7.28 -10.48 -5.44
N ALA A 91 -6.78 -9.32 -5.01
CA ALA A 91 -6.54 -8.18 -5.86
C ALA A 91 -5.48 -8.47 -6.92
N GLN A 92 -5.79 -8.16 -8.17
CA GLN A 92 -4.87 -8.15 -9.29
C GLN A 92 -4.87 -6.79 -9.98
N LEU A 93 -3.69 -6.38 -10.44
CA LEU A 93 -3.54 -5.19 -11.25
C LEU A 93 -3.78 -5.56 -12.72
N THR A 94 -4.73 -4.91 -13.37
CA THR A 94 -5.13 -5.24 -14.74
C THR A 94 -4.59 -4.27 -15.77
N TYR A 95 -4.64 -2.98 -15.48
CA TYR A 95 -4.23 -1.92 -16.40
C TYR A 95 -3.66 -0.73 -15.63
N ALA A 96 -2.82 0.06 -16.29
CA ALA A 96 -2.30 1.31 -15.76
C ALA A 96 -2.61 2.45 -16.72
N SER A 97 -3.07 3.58 -16.17
CA SER A 97 -3.28 4.81 -16.92
C SER A 97 -2.49 5.97 -16.32
N LYS A 98 -2.16 6.97 -17.14
CA LYS A 98 -1.50 8.22 -16.70
C LYS A 98 -2.48 9.27 -16.21
N THR A 99 -3.74 9.16 -16.63
CA THR A 99 -4.83 10.06 -16.26
C THR A 99 -5.82 9.33 -15.38
N GLU A 100 -6.53 10.08 -14.55
CA GLU A 100 -7.54 9.49 -13.68
C GLU A 100 -8.64 8.79 -14.50
N PRO A 101 -8.97 7.52 -14.18
CA PRO A 101 -9.96 6.78 -14.91
C PRO A 101 -11.37 7.28 -14.61
N THR A 102 -12.16 7.53 -15.66
CA THR A 102 -13.57 7.95 -15.54
C THR A 102 -14.54 6.76 -15.47
N ARG A 103 -14.17 5.61 -16.05
CA ARG A 103 -15.03 4.42 -16.17
C ARG A 103 -14.76 3.34 -15.13
N HIS A 104 -13.53 3.25 -14.62
CA HIS A 104 -13.15 2.21 -13.67
C HIS A 104 -13.28 2.70 -12.24
N LYS A 105 -14.15 2.03 -11.46
CA LYS A 105 -14.50 2.45 -10.10
C LYS A 105 -13.39 2.19 -9.08
N HIS A 106 -12.47 1.26 -9.36
CA HIS A 106 -11.44 0.83 -8.42
C HIS A 106 -10.04 0.93 -9.03
N TYR A 107 -9.25 1.83 -8.47
CA TYR A 107 -7.86 2.07 -8.86
C TYR A 107 -7.08 2.54 -7.64
N ILE A 108 -5.76 2.37 -7.69
CA ILE A 108 -4.80 2.90 -6.72
C ILE A 108 -3.84 3.84 -7.44
N VAL A 109 -3.59 4.98 -6.81
CA VAL A 109 -2.54 5.90 -7.21
C VAL A 109 -1.22 5.38 -6.68
N ALA A 110 -0.28 5.07 -7.58
CA ALA A 110 1.04 4.55 -7.24
C ALA A 110 2.12 5.21 -8.09
N LYS A 111 3.39 4.98 -7.73
CA LYS A 111 4.54 5.40 -8.54
C LYS A 111 5.19 4.19 -9.21
N ILE A 112 5.67 4.39 -10.43
CA ILE A 112 6.48 3.38 -11.12
C ILE A 112 7.82 3.25 -10.40
N GLN A 113 8.09 2.06 -9.87
CA GLN A 113 9.36 1.72 -9.27
C GLN A 113 10.39 1.33 -10.33
N ARG A 114 9.98 0.61 -11.38
CA ARG A 114 10.88 0.09 -12.40
C ARG A 114 10.12 -0.18 -13.70
N VAL A 115 10.80 -0.03 -14.82
CA VAL A 115 10.30 -0.38 -16.16
C VAL A 115 11.20 -1.48 -16.72
N LYS A 116 10.61 -2.57 -17.19
CA LYS A 116 11.28 -3.62 -17.98
C LYS A 116 10.74 -3.59 -19.38
N THR A 117 11.64 -3.79 -20.33
CA THR A 117 11.29 -3.94 -21.74
C THR A 117 11.84 -5.27 -22.21
N SER A 118 10.98 -6.10 -22.76
CA SER A 118 11.34 -7.35 -23.43
C SER A 118 11.43 -7.11 -24.93
N MET A 119 12.41 -7.72 -25.58
CA MET A 119 12.65 -7.59 -27.02
C MET A 119 12.70 -8.97 -27.68
N ASP A 120 12.35 -9.05 -28.96
CA ASP A 120 12.56 -10.25 -29.78
C ASP A 120 14.01 -10.34 -30.31
N GLU A 121 14.34 -11.41 -31.03
CA GLU A 121 15.65 -11.62 -31.67
C GLU A 121 16.03 -10.54 -32.69
N LYS A 122 15.04 -9.76 -33.17
CA LYS A 122 15.21 -8.66 -34.12
C LYS A 122 15.27 -7.29 -33.44
N ASN A 123 15.40 -7.25 -32.11
CA ASN A 123 15.40 -6.05 -31.27
C ASN A 123 14.10 -5.23 -31.30
N ASN A 124 12.97 -5.83 -31.70
CA ASN A 124 11.66 -5.20 -31.56
C ASN A 124 11.14 -5.39 -30.15
N ILE A 125 10.58 -4.32 -29.57
CA ILE A 125 9.95 -4.39 -28.26
C ILE A 125 8.68 -5.25 -28.36
N THR A 126 8.61 -6.31 -27.55
CA THR A 126 7.47 -7.23 -27.49
C THR A 126 6.56 -6.95 -26.31
N ASN A 127 7.13 -6.55 -25.17
CA ASN A 127 6.37 -6.27 -23.95
C ASN A 127 7.06 -5.20 -23.10
N ILE A 128 6.25 -4.39 -22.41
CA ILE A 128 6.71 -3.48 -21.37
C ILE A 128 6.02 -3.88 -20.07
N GLU A 129 6.81 -4.27 -19.07
CA GLU A 129 6.34 -4.58 -17.72
C GLU A 129 6.77 -3.44 -16.79
N ILE A 130 5.80 -2.80 -16.13
CA ILE A 130 6.07 -1.80 -15.10
C ILE A 130 5.86 -2.42 -13.73
N SER A 131 6.76 -2.19 -12.78
CA SER A 131 6.54 -2.53 -11.37
C SER A 131 6.21 -1.28 -10.58
N ILE A 132 5.24 -1.38 -9.68
CA ILE A 132 4.75 -0.25 -8.90
C ILE A 132 5.18 -0.38 -7.44
N GLN A 133 5.36 0.77 -6.78
CA GLN A 133 5.46 0.82 -5.33
C GLN A 133 4.08 1.17 -4.76
N TYR A 134 3.51 0.25 -3.99
CA TYR A 134 2.26 0.49 -3.28
C TYR A 134 2.45 1.53 -2.17
N PRO A 135 1.47 2.42 -1.94
CA PRO A 135 1.54 3.42 -0.87
C PRO A 135 1.22 2.85 0.53
N PHE A 136 1.10 1.53 0.70
CA PHE A 136 0.69 0.83 1.93
C PHE A 136 1.60 -0.37 2.25
N ASP A 137 2.91 -0.14 2.25
CA ASP A 137 3.94 -1.17 2.47
C ASP A 137 4.32 -1.39 3.95
N ARG A 138 3.61 -0.76 4.89
CA ARG A 138 3.90 -0.83 6.34
C ARG A 138 2.62 -1.01 7.14
N PHE A 139 2.63 -2.00 8.03
CA PHE A 139 1.59 -2.20 9.02
C PHE A 139 2.07 -1.74 10.39
N TYR A 140 1.48 -0.66 10.88
CA TYR A 140 1.79 -0.10 12.19
C TYR A 140 0.96 -0.77 13.27
N MET A 141 1.60 -1.07 14.39
CA MET A 141 0.96 -1.62 15.57
C MET A 141 1.76 -1.24 16.82
N GLU A 142 1.24 -1.62 17.99
CA GLU A 142 1.90 -1.38 19.26
C GLU A 142 3.31 -2.02 19.30
N GLU A 143 4.27 -1.29 19.87
CA GLU A 143 5.69 -1.58 19.73
C GLU A 143 6.10 -2.91 20.39
N SER A 144 5.52 -3.26 21.54
CA SER A 144 5.81 -4.52 22.23
C SER A 144 5.37 -5.74 21.41
N LYS A 145 4.30 -5.60 20.61
CA LYS A 145 3.77 -6.64 19.73
C LYS A 145 4.44 -6.69 18.35
N ALA A 146 4.99 -5.57 17.89
CA ALA A 146 5.48 -5.43 16.52
C ALA A 146 6.58 -6.45 16.14
N LYS A 147 7.50 -6.79 17.06
CA LYS A 147 8.57 -7.75 16.76
C LYS A 147 8.04 -9.16 16.55
N ALA A 148 7.16 -9.62 17.44
CA ALA A 148 6.51 -10.92 17.33
C ALA A 148 5.67 -11.01 16.05
N ALA A 149 4.96 -9.94 15.69
CA ALA A 149 4.20 -9.85 14.44
C ALA A 149 5.11 -9.95 13.22
N GLU A 150 6.23 -9.22 13.19
CA GLU A 150 7.19 -9.25 12.08
C GLU A 150 7.78 -10.65 11.89
N ASP A 151 8.22 -11.29 12.97
CA ASP A 151 8.79 -12.64 12.91
C ASP A 151 7.75 -13.69 12.49
N LEU A 152 6.51 -13.55 12.97
CA LEU A 152 5.40 -14.40 12.55
C LEU A 152 5.09 -14.22 11.06
N TYR A 153 4.95 -12.98 10.59
CA TYR A 153 4.74 -12.66 9.19
C TYR A 153 5.86 -13.20 8.29
N ARG A 154 7.12 -13.04 8.69
CA ARG A 154 8.28 -13.55 7.93
C ARG A 154 8.26 -15.08 7.84
N LYS A 155 7.99 -15.78 8.94
CA LYS A 155 7.89 -17.25 8.95
C LYS A 155 6.72 -17.73 8.08
N SER A 156 5.56 -17.08 8.20
CA SER A 156 4.36 -17.46 7.45
C SER A 156 4.46 -17.16 5.96
N THR A 157 5.11 -16.07 5.55
CA THR A 157 5.31 -15.77 4.13
C THR A 157 6.33 -16.70 3.47
N ALA A 158 7.29 -17.23 4.22
CA ALA A 158 8.25 -18.22 3.73
C ALA A 158 7.64 -19.63 3.57
N ASP A 159 6.59 -19.96 4.31
CA ASP A 159 5.87 -21.23 4.17
C ASP A 159 4.88 -21.18 3.01
N GLN A 160 5.13 -21.99 1.97
CA GLN A 160 4.28 -22.05 0.78
C GLN A 160 2.86 -22.57 1.06
N LYS A 161 2.63 -23.25 2.19
CA LYS A 161 1.31 -23.75 2.58
C LYS A 161 0.42 -22.69 3.21
N LYS A 162 1.02 -21.58 3.68
CA LYS A 162 0.32 -20.50 4.36
C LYS A 162 -0.21 -19.48 3.37
N ILE A 163 -1.44 -19.03 3.60
CA ILE A 163 -2.06 -17.98 2.81
C ILE A 163 -1.92 -16.66 3.59
N THR A 164 -1.03 -15.79 3.10
CA THR A 164 -0.78 -14.48 3.71
C THR A 164 -1.26 -13.38 2.78
N TYR A 165 -2.01 -12.42 3.32
CA TYR A 165 -2.53 -11.29 2.56
C TYR A 165 -2.84 -10.08 3.43
N ALA A 166 -2.79 -8.90 2.84
CA ALA A 166 -3.24 -7.67 3.45
C ALA A 166 -4.69 -7.36 3.07
N LEU A 167 -5.46 -6.84 4.03
CA LEU A 167 -6.75 -6.21 3.77
C LEU A 167 -6.53 -4.72 3.57
N VAL A 168 -6.91 -4.22 2.39
CA VAL A 168 -6.69 -2.82 2.00
C VAL A 168 -8.01 -2.23 1.50
N ASN A 169 -8.46 -1.14 2.12
CA ASN A 169 -9.61 -0.40 1.64
C ASN A 169 -9.17 0.64 0.61
N VAL A 170 -9.89 0.72 -0.51
CA VAL A 170 -9.59 1.62 -1.62
C VAL A 170 -10.78 2.54 -1.91
N LYS A 171 -10.52 3.84 -1.98
CA LYS A 171 -11.53 4.87 -2.28
C LYS A 171 -10.88 6.03 -3.05
N LYS A 172 -11.39 6.31 -4.25
CA LYS A 172 -10.94 7.43 -5.11
C LYS A 172 -9.41 7.47 -5.29
N GLY A 173 -8.79 6.33 -5.62
CA GLY A 173 -7.35 6.23 -5.82
C GLY A 173 -6.49 6.16 -4.56
N LYS A 174 -7.04 6.49 -3.38
CA LYS A 174 -6.36 6.33 -2.10
C LYS A 174 -6.60 4.94 -1.53
N ALA A 175 -5.60 4.41 -0.84
CA ALA A 175 -5.65 3.10 -0.22
C ALA A 175 -5.15 3.18 1.23
N THR A 176 -5.83 2.47 2.12
CA THR A 176 -5.47 2.38 3.54
C THR A 176 -5.44 0.92 3.94
N LEU A 177 -4.31 0.51 4.54
CA LEU A 177 -4.11 -0.83 5.08
C LEU A 177 -4.95 -0.99 6.34
N LYS A 178 -5.86 -1.96 6.34
CA LYS A 178 -6.73 -2.27 7.47
C LYS A 178 -6.12 -3.31 8.39
N ASP A 179 -5.63 -4.42 7.81
CA ASP A 179 -5.07 -5.54 8.58
C ASP A 179 -4.15 -6.40 7.72
N VAL A 180 -3.40 -7.29 8.37
CA VAL A 180 -2.61 -8.35 7.75
C VAL A 180 -3.10 -9.70 8.27
N MET A 181 -3.40 -10.59 7.34
CA MET A 181 -4.04 -11.88 7.60
C MET A 181 -3.07 -13.02 7.32
N ILE A 182 -3.07 -14.02 8.20
CA ILE A 182 -2.37 -15.30 8.04
C ILE A 182 -3.41 -16.40 8.20
N ASP A 183 -3.65 -17.17 7.13
CA ASP A 183 -4.70 -18.20 7.04
C ASP A 183 -6.10 -17.69 7.46
N GLY A 184 -6.40 -16.42 7.17
CA GLY A 184 -7.68 -15.80 7.53
C GLY A 184 -7.79 -15.32 8.97
N VAL A 185 -6.72 -15.40 9.77
CA VAL A 185 -6.66 -14.82 11.12
C VAL A 185 -5.80 -13.55 11.10
N SER A 186 -6.27 -12.51 11.77
CA SER A 186 -5.54 -11.25 11.94
C SER A 186 -4.21 -11.48 12.67
N ILE A 187 -3.13 -10.90 12.15
CA ILE A 187 -1.82 -10.96 12.79
C ILE A 187 -1.83 -10.32 14.18
N GLN A 188 -2.65 -9.27 14.37
CA GLN A 188 -2.78 -8.62 15.67
C GLN A 188 -3.30 -9.61 16.72
N LYS A 189 -4.34 -10.37 16.37
CA LYS A 189 -4.92 -11.40 17.24
C LYS A 189 -3.95 -12.53 17.54
N LEU A 190 -3.20 -13.00 16.53
CA LEU A 190 -2.22 -14.08 16.70
C LEU A 190 -1.12 -13.70 17.70
N VAL A 191 -0.63 -12.46 17.64
CA VAL A 191 0.38 -11.97 18.57
C VAL A 191 -0.18 -11.75 19.96
N GLU A 192 -1.43 -11.28 20.09
CA GLU A 192 -2.09 -11.15 21.39
C GLU A 192 -2.24 -12.49 22.10
N MET A 193 -2.62 -13.54 21.38
CA MET A 193 -2.70 -14.90 21.92
C MET A 193 -1.34 -15.46 22.36
N THR A 194 -0.26 -15.02 21.71
CA THR A 194 1.09 -15.48 22.03
C THR A 194 1.66 -14.78 23.28
N ASN A 195 1.29 -13.53 23.51
CA ASN A 195 1.77 -12.74 24.67
C ASN A 195 0.99 -13.00 25.97
N GLN A 196 -0.13 -13.73 25.93
CA GLN A 196 -0.92 -14.09 27.11
C GLN A 196 -0.51 -15.45 27.72
N ASN A 197 0.37 -16.19 27.05
CA ASN A 197 0.95 -17.46 27.51
C ASN A 197 2.41 -17.25 27.94
#